data_AF-A0A7C6APN6-F1
#
_entry.id   AF-A0A7C6APN6-F1
#
_cell.length_a   1.000
_cell.length_b   1.000
_cell.length_c   1.000
_cell.angle_alpha   90.00
_cell.angle_beta   90.00
_cell.angle_gamma   90.00
#
_symmetry.space_group_name_H-M   'P 1'
#
loop_
_entity.id
_entity.type
_entity.pdbx_description
1 polymer ?
#
loop_
_entity_poly.entity_id
_entity_poly.type
_entity_poly.pdbx_seq_one_letter_code
_entity_poly.pdbx_strand_id
1 'polypeptide(L)'
;MRNPYRRTDIFRCRHESHARFGYRVSSYHVLRAKRCYPSGCVAYRWFCHRFAKGMSCVRGFHRVGRLCFGCTHYRDTRMHYQPEVVIPHEEFLRFLDEVQEFEEWLSECRYSRLEILATVARIQPRLIKIREKSGARLVLGGYIVRLEEAFLGRTPFEDPVYLELGAHLLRRFGLGQGIRIEFQANLRLSDGRLHLFAPSRMEVVERSEHAVAAVEDAEALLGRLVATRVPEGVERCLSCPRATLVEVEVRGGRAKGPRRELYCLEGIQEHALCVLPILDRLREELVDFELCGDGEVLG
;
A
#
# COMPACT_ATOMS: atom_id res chain seq x y z
N MET A 1 -8.38 4.90 -18.99
CA MET A 1 -7.02 4.32 -18.89
C MET A 1 -6.91 3.63 -17.54
N ARG A 2 -6.26 2.47 -17.52
CA ARG A 2 -6.05 1.64 -16.33
C ARG A 2 -4.55 1.47 -16.09
N ASN A 3 -4.15 1.18 -14.85
CA ASN A 3 -2.78 0.89 -14.47
C ASN A 3 -2.49 -0.63 -14.58
N PRO A 4 -1.86 -1.11 -15.66
CA PRO A 4 -1.59 -2.54 -15.85
C PRO A 4 -0.66 -3.10 -14.76
N TYR A 5 0.13 -2.25 -14.08
CA TYR A 5 1.02 -2.69 -13.02
C TYR A 5 0.32 -3.17 -11.74
N ARG A 6 -0.98 -2.86 -11.57
CA ARG A 6 -1.79 -3.37 -10.46
C ARG A 6 -2.26 -4.80 -10.66
N ARG A 7 -2.24 -5.33 -11.89
CA ARG A 7 -2.68 -6.70 -12.18
C ARG A 7 -1.83 -7.71 -11.42
N THR A 8 -2.50 -8.67 -10.78
CA THR A 8 -1.89 -9.78 -10.00
C THR A 8 -2.29 -11.15 -10.56
N ASP A 9 -3.00 -11.15 -11.67
CA ASP A 9 -3.50 -12.28 -12.43
C ASP A 9 -2.58 -12.64 -13.62
N ILE A 10 -1.55 -11.85 -13.92
CA ILE A 10 -0.61 -12.12 -15.02
C ILE A 10 0.46 -13.13 -14.65
N PHE A 11 1.09 -12.95 -13.47
CA PHE A 11 2.29 -13.68 -13.08
C PHE A 11 2.07 -14.49 -11.80
N ARG A 12 2.61 -15.72 -11.80
CA ARG A 12 2.84 -16.53 -10.59
C ARG A 12 4.32 -16.76 -10.38
N CYS A 13 4.79 -16.71 -9.14
CA CYS A 13 6.19 -16.97 -8.80
C CYS A 13 6.28 -17.79 -7.52
N ARG A 14 6.91 -18.97 -7.59
CA ARG A 14 7.04 -19.94 -6.49
C ARG A 14 8.03 -19.57 -5.39
N HIS A 15 8.55 -18.35 -5.40
CA HIS A 15 9.45 -17.89 -4.33
C HIS A 15 8.73 -17.91 -2.98
N GLU A 16 9.37 -18.43 -1.92
CA GLU A 16 8.76 -18.64 -0.60
C GLU A 16 8.10 -17.36 -0.03
N SER A 17 8.67 -16.18 -0.31
CA SER A 17 8.09 -14.89 0.11
C SER A 17 6.74 -14.54 -0.51
N HIS A 18 6.32 -15.24 -1.58
CA HIS A 18 5.05 -15.04 -2.27
C HIS A 18 3.99 -16.06 -1.88
N ALA A 19 4.34 -17.10 -1.10
CA ALA A 19 3.40 -18.15 -0.70
C ALA A 19 2.14 -17.58 -0.02
N ARG A 20 2.30 -16.55 0.82
CA ARG A 20 1.20 -15.86 1.49
C ARG A 20 0.20 -15.14 0.58
N PHE A 21 0.55 -14.92 -0.68
CA PHE A 21 -0.32 -14.30 -1.69
C PHE A 21 -0.80 -15.34 -2.72
N GLY A 22 -0.81 -16.63 -2.36
CA GLY A 22 -1.11 -17.71 -3.29
C GLY A 22 -0.16 -17.75 -4.49
N TYR A 23 1.10 -17.33 -4.27
CA TYR A 23 2.13 -17.16 -5.31
C TYR A 23 1.79 -16.15 -6.42
N ARG A 24 0.70 -15.38 -6.28
CA ARG A 24 0.37 -14.28 -7.18
C ARG A 24 1.28 -13.10 -6.91
N VAL A 25 1.75 -12.47 -7.97
CA VAL A 25 2.68 -11.33 -7.88
C VAL A 25 2.19 -10.23 -8.80
N SER A 26 2.27 -8.97 -8.34
CA SER A 26 1.89 -7.84 -9.17
C SER A 26 2.82 -7.68 -10.37
N SER A 27 2.27 -7.27 -11.51
CA SER A 27 3.04 -6.97 -12.70
C SER A 27 4.12 -5.91 -12.44
N TYR A 28 3.84 -4.92 -11.57
CA TYR A 28 4.86 -3.97 -11.11
C TYR A 28 6.12 -4.66 -10.57
N HIS A 29 5.93 -5.64 -9.68
CA HIS A 29 7.02 -6.29 -8.99
C HIS A 29 7.89 -7.08 -9.97
N VAL A 30 7.27 -7.78 -10.90
CA VAL A 30 7.95 -8.62 -11.90
C VAL A 30 8.67 -7.77 -12.94
N LEU A 31 7.95 -6.83 -13.58
CA LEU A 31 8.44 -6.10 -14.74
C LEU A 31 9.31 -4.90 -14.38
N ARG A 32 9.00 -4.18 -13.28
CA ARG A 32 9.67 -2.91 -12.95
C ARG A 32 10.59 -3.02 -11.73
N ALA A 33 10.13 -3.62 -10.64
CA ALA A 33 10.88 -3.65 -9.38
C ALA A 33 11.99 -4.70 -9.33
N LYS A 34 11.70 -5.93 -9.78
CA LYS A 34 12.67 -7.03 -9.84
C LYS A 34 13.25 -7.24 -11.23
N ARG A 35 12.52 -6.85 -12.28
CA ARG A 35 12.90 -7.07 -13.68
C ARG A 35 13.30 -8.53 -13.93
N CYS A 36 12.54 -9.45 -13.34
CA CYS A 36 12.85 -10.88 -13.31
C CYS A 36 12.11 -11.66 -14.40
N TYR A 37 11.37 -11.01 -15.28
CA TYR A 37 10.81 -11.64 -16.46
C TYR A 37 11.58 -11.16 -17.70
N PRO A 38 11.89 -12.05 -18.67
CA PRO A 38 11.61 -13.49 -18.68
C PRO A 38 12.64 -14.34 -17.92
N SER A 39 13.79 -13.77 -17.55
CA SER A 39 14.99 -14.52 -17.15
C SER A 39 14.99 -15.16 -15.75
N GLY A 40 13.97 -14.89 -14.94
CA GLY A 40 13.89 -15.28 -13.54
C GLY A 40 14.75 -14.44 -12.59
N CYS A 41 14.69 -14.79 -11.31
CA CYS A 41 15.56 -14.27 -10.27
C CYS A 41 16.32 -15.40 -9.57
N VAL A 42 17.47 -15.08 -8.98
CA VAL A 42 18.30 -16.03 -8.25
C VAL A 42 18.27 -15.70 -6.76
N ALA A 43 17.95 -16.70 -5.94
CA ALA A 43 18.09 -16.63 -4.50
C ALA A 43 19.13 -17.66 -4.01
N TYR A 44 19.86 -17.29 -2.97
CA TYR A 44 20.79 -18.20 -2.31
C TYR A 44 20.20 -18.62 -0.97
N ARG A 45 20.00 -19.93 -0.79
CA ARG A 45 19.64 -20.50 0.51
C ARG A 45 20.89 -21.01 1.18
N TRP A 46 21.19 -20.48 2.35
CA TRP A 46 22.31 -20.94 3.17
C TRP A 46 21.77 -21.82 4.28
N PHE A 47 22.32 -23.01 4.44
CA PHE A 47 21.97 -23.89 5.56
C PHE A 47 23.19 -24.62 6.10
N CYS A 48 23.07 -25.12 7.32
CA CYS A 48 24.09 -25.91 8.00
C CYS A 48 23.53 -27.32 8.18
N HIS A 49 24.24 -28.32 7.68
CA HIS A 49 23.79 -29.72 7.78
C HIS A 49 23.68 -30.20 9.24
N ARG A 50 24.49 -29.65 10.16
CA ARG A 50 24.38 -29.94 11.59
C ARG A 50 23.10 -29.38 12.19
N PHE A 51 22.74 -28.13 11.88
CA PHE A 51 21.47 -27.54 12.33
C PHE A 51 20.27 -28.28 11.77
N ALA A 52 20.32 -28.72 10.50
CA ALA A 52 19.26 -29.53 9.91
C ALA A 52 19.05 -30.86 10.65
N LYS A 53 20.08 -31.37 11.35
CA LYS A 53 20.03 -32.56 12.21
C LYS A 53 19.80 -32.26 13.70
N GLY A 54 19.44 -31.02 14.05
CA GLY A 54 19.24 -30.61 15.45
C GLY A 54 20.52 -30.49 16.29
N MET A 55 21.71 -30.56 15.68
CA MET A 55 22.99 -30.47 16.38
C MET A 55 23.51 -29.03 16.46
N SER A 56 24.24 -28.72 17.54
CA SER A 56 24.95 -27.44 17.70
C SER A 56 26.09 -27.28 16.69
N CYS A 57 26.45 -26.02 16.41
CA CYS A 57 27.57 -25.68 15.53
C CYS A 57 28.90 -25.88 16.28
N VAL A 58 29.88 -26.55 15.64
CA VAL A 58 31.23 -26.75 16.21
C VAL A 58 32.00 -25.44 16.44
N ARG A 59 31.60 -24.36 15.75
CA ARG A 59 32.19 -23.01 15.89
C ARG A 59 31.38 -22.13 16.85
N GLY A 60 30.40 -22.69 17.56
CA GLY A 60 29.57 -21.96 18.54
C GLY A 60 28.55 -20.99 17.92
N PHE A 61 28.36 -20.97 16.60
CA PHE A 61 27.34 -20.12 15.99
C PHE A 61 25.93 -20.67 16.26
N HIS A 62 24.95 -19.76 16.35
CA HIS A 62 23.52 -20.08 16.51
C HIS A 62 22.70 -19.91 15.22
N ARG A 63 23.32 -19.39 14.15
CA ARG A 63 22.68 -19.22 12.84
C ARG A 63 23.71 -19.26 11.72
N VAL A 64 23.27 -19.62 10.53
CA VAL A 64 24.12 -19.61 9.33
C VAL A 64 24.34 -18.17 8.89
N GLY A 65 25.57 -17.83 8.51
CA GLY A 65 25.93 -16.49 8.07
C GLY A 65 27.24 -16.47 7.32
N ARG A 66 27.74 -15.27 7.03
CA ARG A 66 28.96 -15.05 6.23
C ARG A 66 30.21 -15.70 6.83
N LEU A 67 30.27 -15.87 8.15
CA LEU A 67 31.39 -16.54 8.80
C LEU A 67 31.42 -18.06 8.58
N CYS A 68 30.35 -18.64 8.00
CA CYS A 68 30.27 -20.07 7.70
C CYS A 68 30.97 -20.46 6.39
N PHE A 69 31.39 -19.50 5.55
CA PHE A 69 32.16 -19.81 4.34
C PHE A 69 33.44 -20.57 4.70
N GLY A 70 33.72 -21.66 4.00
CA GLY A 70 34.82 -22.59 4.29
C GLY A 70 34.53 -23.65 5.36
N CYS A 71 33.38 -23.63 6.02
CA CYS A 71 32.99 -24.72 6.93
C CYS A 71 32.51 -25.95 6.14
N THR A 72 33.00 -27.14 6.50
CA THR A 72 32.61 -28.41 5.86
C THR A 72 31.12 -28.74 5.96
N HIS A 73 30.42 -28.21 6.96
CA HIS A 73 28.98 -28.40 7.18
C HIS A 73 28.10 -27.32 6.55
N TYR A 74 28.70 -26.25 6.02
CA TYR A 74 27.99 -25.20 5.31
C TYR A 74 27.58 -25.72 3.92
N ARG A 75 26.36 -25.39 3.52
CA ARG A 75 25.83 -25.65 2.18
C ARG A 75 25.11 -24.41 1.69
N ASP A 76 25.35 -24.07 0.44
CA ASP A 76 24.60 -23.10 -0.31
C ASP A 76 23.86 -23.79 -1.44
N THR A 77 22.60 -23.41 -1.61
CA THR A 77 21.79 -23.85 -2.75
C THR A 77 21.38 -22.61 -3.52
N ARG A 78 21.79 -22.55 -4.78
CA ARG A 78 21.34 -21.56 -5.74
C ARG A 78 19.97 -21.98 -6.25
N MET A 79 18.94 -21.23 -5.87
CA MET A 79 17.56 -21.43 -6.33
C MET A 79 17.27 -20.41 -7.42
N HIS A 80 16.77 -20.88 -8.56
CA HIS A 80 16.29 -20.02 -9.64
C HIS A 80 14.76 -20.03 -9.63
N TYR A 81 14.17 -18.84 -9.66
CA TYR A 81 12.72 -18.65 -9.67
C TYR A 81 12.34 -17.85 -10.90
N GLN A 82 11.70 -18.52 -11.85
CA GLN A 82 11.14 -17.86 -13.03
C GLN A 82 9.66 -17.56 -12.79
N PRO A 83 9.20 -16.31 -12.99
CA PRO A 83 7.78 -16.01 -13.02
C PRO A 83 7.09 -16.75 -14.18
N GLU A 84 6.04 -17.50 -13.87
CA GLU A 84 5.16 -18.16 -14.84
C GLU A 84 4.08 -17.16 -15.28
N VAL A 85 3.83 -17.03 -16.59
CA VAL A 85 2.67 -16.31 -17.13
C VAL A 85 1.47 -17.27 -17.09
N VAL A 86 0.37 -16.84 -16.45
CA VAL A 86 -0.79 -17.72 -16.22
C VAL A 86 -2.00 -17.44 -17.10
N ILE A 87 -1.91 -16.41 -17.94
CA ILE A 87 -2.92 -16.07 -18.94
C ILE A 87 -2.52 -16.60 -20.33
N PRO A 88 -3.48 -16.75 -21.27
CA PRO A 88 -3.18 -17.16 -22.64
C PRO A 88 -2.16 -16.23 -23.32
N HIS A 89 -1.37 -16.79 -24.25
CA HIS A 89 -0.29 -16.05 -24.92
C HIS A 89 -0.78 -14.76 -25.62
N GLU A 90 -1.89 -14.83 -26.34
CA GLU A 90 -2.47 -13.67 -27.02
C GLU A 90 -2.91 -12.58 -26.04
N GLU A 91 -3.51 -12.96 -24.91
CA GLU A 91 -3.87 -12.00 -23.85
C GLU A 91 -2.62 -11.39 -23.22
N PHE A 92 -1.55 -12.18 -23.08
CA PHE A 92 -0.29 -11.68 -22.57
C PHE A 92 0.37 -10.66 -23.50
N LEU A 93 0.31 -10.86 -24.82
CA LEU A 93 0.81 -9.88 -25.79
C LEU A 93 0.03 -8.56 -25.67
N ARG A 94 -1.31 -8.62 -25.64
CA ARG A 94 -2.15 -7.42 -25.41
C ARG A 94 -1.80 -6.72 -24.10
N PHE A 95 -1.56 -7.49 -23.03
CA PHE A 95 -1.14 -6.94 -21.75
C PHE A 95 0.24 -6.23 -21.84
N LEU A 96 1.18 -6.73 -22.65
CA LEU A 96 2.46 -6.06 -22.87
C LEU A 96 2.27 -4.74 -23.64
N ASP A 97 1.37 -4.71 -24.62
CA ASP A 97 0.99 -3.49 -25.34
C ASP A 97 0.36 -2.46 -24.38
N GLU A 98 -0.56 -2.90 -23.50
CA GLU A 98 -1.12 -2.05 -22.43
C GLU A 98 -0.03 -1.49 -21.49
N VAL A 99 0.96 -2.31 -21.13
CA VAL A 99 2.10 -1.87 -20.29
C VAL A 99 2.95 -0.84 -21.03
N GLN A 100 3.18 -1.02 -22.33
CA GLN A 100 3.94 -0.09 -23.13
C GLN A 100 3.20 1.26 -23.24
N GLU A 101 1.93 1.26 -23.64
CA GLU A 101 1.09 2.46 -23.72
C GLU A 101 1.07 3.21 -22.38
N PHE A 102 0.94 2.47 -21.27
CA PHE A 102 0.95 3.06 -19.94
C PHE A 102 2.32 3.69 -19.57
N GLU A 103 3.44 3.07 -19.93
CA GLU A 103 4.78 3.64 -19.67
C GLU A 103 5.06 4.86 -20.55
N GLU A 104 4.60 4.86 -21.80
CA GLU A 104 4.68 6.02 -22.70
C GLU A 104 3.90 7.20 -22.09
N TRP A 105 2.63 6.98 -21.74
CA TRP A 105 1.80 7.97 -21.04
C TRP A 105 2.43 8.47 -19.73
N LEU A 106 2.98 7.56 -18.92
CA LEU A 106 3.64 7.92 -17.66
C LEU A 106 4.90 8.77 -17.90
N SER A 107 5.61 8.52 -18.99
CA SER A 107 6.81 9.27 -19.36
C SER A 107 6.47 10.70 -19.78
N GLU A 108 5.38 10.91 -20.50
CA GLU A 108 4.86 12.23 -20.87
C GLU A 108 4.44 13.01 -19.63
N CYS A 109 3.72 12.36 -18.72
CA CYS A 109 3.24 12.96 -17.48
C CYS A 109 4.35 13.35 -16.50
N ARG A 110 5.51 12.68 -16.54
CA ARG A 110 6.58 12.83 -15.53
C ARG A 110 7.21 14.23 -15.49
N TYR A 111 7.20 14.95 -16.61
CA TYR A 111 7.89 16.24 -16.75
C TYR A 111 6.99 17.47 -16.58
N SER A 112 5.69 17.26 -16.34
CA SER A 112 4.70 18.33 -16.24
C SER A 112 3.90 18.24 -14.94
N ARG A 113 3.46 19.41 -14.44
CA ARG A 113 2.35 19.45 -13.48
C ARG A 113 1.08 19.12 -14.24
N LEU A 114 0.38 18.08 -13.81
CA LEU A 114 -0.90 17.68 -14.39
C LEU A 114 -2.03 18.44 -13.71
N GLU A 115 -3.02 18.85 -14.50
CA GLU A 115 -4.34 19.22 -14.00
C GLU A 115 -5.09 17.95 -13.62
N ILE A 116 -5.71 17.96 -12.45
CA ILE A 116 -6.36 16.82 -11.85
C ILE A 116 -7.77 17.23 -11.46
N LEU A 117 -8.75 16.45 -11.87
CA LEU A 117 -10.12 16.52 -11.36
C LEU A 117 -10.48 15.16 -10.80
N ALA A 118 -10.85 15.06 -9.53
CA ALA A 118 -11.17 13.77 -8.92
C ALA A 118 -12.10 13.90 -7.71
N THR A 119 -12.72 12.79 -7.34
CA THR A 119 -13.56 12.68 -6.14
C THR A 119 -12.76 12.10 -4.99
N VAL A 120 -12.85 12.71 -3.81
CA VAL A 120 -12.19 12.22 -2.60
C VAL A 120 -12.94 11.00 -2.07
N ALA A 121 -12.34 9.82 -2.21
CA ALA A 121 -12.93 8.58 -1.74
C ALA A 121 -12.62 8.31 -0.25
N ARG A 122 -11.40 8.64 0.19
CA ARG A 122 -10.97 8.40 1.57
C ARG A 122 -9.77 9.24 1.96
N ILE A 123 -9.69 9.64 3.21
CA ILE A 123 -8.55 10.38 3.78
C ILE A 123 -7.98 9.57 4.94
N GLN A 124 -6.66 9.39 4.97
CA GLN A 124 -5.98 8.65 6.02
C GLN A 124 -4.71 9.36 6.51
N PRO A 125 -4.36 9.26 7.80
CA PRO A 125 -3.08 9.77 8.27
C PRO A 125 -1.93 8.98 7.63
N ARG A 126 -0.96 9.72 7.09
CA ARG A 126 0.28 9.18 6.56
C ARG A 126 1.29 9.06 7.69
N LEU A 127 1.47 7.85 8.22
CA LEU A 127 2.45 7.61 9.28
C LEU A 127 3.77 7.08 8.69
N ILE A 128 4.87 7.57 9.24
CA ILE A 128 6.24 7.14 8.91
C ILE A 128 6.89 6.61 10.18
N LYS A 129 7.42 5.40 10.12
CA LYS A 129 8.23 4.80 11.19
C LYS A 129 9.69 5.09 10.94
N ILE A 130 10.28 5.92 11.78
CA ILE A 130 11.71 6.21 11.75
C ILE A 130 12.40 5.26 12.74
N ARG A 131 13.29 4.40 12.23
CA ARG A 131 14.15 3.52 13.02
C ARG A 131 15.53 4.13 13.13
N GLU A 132 15.95 4.42 14.35
CA GLU A 132 17.26 4.95 14.72
C GLU A 132 17.96 3.95 15.67
N LYS A 133 19.23 4.21 16.02
CA LYS A 133 19.97 3.33 16.94
C LYS A 133 19.35 3.30 18.35
N SER A 134 18.75 4.41 18.78
CA SER A 134 18.13 4.61 20.10
C SER A 134 16.72 4.04 20.22
N GLY A 135 16.09 3.64 19.10
CA GLY A 135 14.72 3.12 19.10
C GLY A 135 13.98 3.38 17.79
N ALA A 136 12.67 3.18 17.82
CA ALA A 136 11.79 3.48 16.70
C ALA A 136 10.67 4.41 17.15
N ARG A 137 10.30 5.37 16.30
CA ARG A 137 9.17 6.28 16.55
C ARG A 137 8.29 6.43 15.33
N LEU A 138 7.00 6.66 15.56
CA LEU A 138 6.03 6.98 14.52
C LEU A 138 5.85 8.51 14.44
N VAL A 139 5.89 9.02 13.21
CA VAL A 139 5.73 10.43 12.87
C VAL A 139 4.53 10.57 11.93
N LEU A 140 3.71 11.59 12.16
CA LEU A 140 2.66 11.99 11.23
C LEU A 140 3.31 12.83 10.11
N GLY A 141 3.38 12.26 8.91
CA GLY A 141 3.97 12.86 7.72
C GLY A 141 2.96 13.58 6.82
N GLY A 142 1.75 13.86 7.34
CA GLY A 142 0.61 14.40 6.59
C GLY A 142 -0.50 13.38 6.39
N TYR A 143 -1.18 13.46 5.25
CA TYR A 143 -2.32 12.65 4.90
C TYR A 143 -2.14 12.03 3.50
N ILE A 144 -2.68 10.83 3.33
CA ILE A 144 -2.91 10.23 2.02
C ILE A 144 -4.40 10.32 1.74
N VAL A 145 -4.73 10.96 0.62
CA VAL A 145 -6.08 11.07 0.10
C VAL A 145 -6.21 10.09 -1.07
N ARG A 146 -7.07 9.08 -0.94
CA ARG A 146 -7.44 8.20 -2.04
C ARG A 146 -8.49 8.91 -2.89
N LEU A 147 -8.17 9.07 -4.16
CA LEU A 147 -9.01 9.69 -5.17
C LEU A 147 -9.58 8.61 -6.10
N GLU A 148 -10.82 8.81 -6.51
CA GLU A 148 -11.53 8.01 -7.51
C GLU A 148 -12.10 8.92 -8.60
N GLU A 149 -12.57 8.32 -9.70
CA GLU A 149 -13.12 9.05 -10.85
C GLU A 149 -12.16 10.13 -11.38
N ALA A 150 -10.87 9.81 -11.36
CA ALA A 150 -9.83 10.79 -11.59
C ALA A 150 -9.65 11.06 -13.09
N PHE A 151 -9.57 12.33 -13.45
CA PHE A 151 -9.02 12.80 -14.71
C PHE A 151 -7.61 13.32 -14.46
N LEU A 152 -6.64 12.76 -15.19
CA LEU A 152 -5.23 13.17 -15.15
C LEU A 152 -4.91 13.89 -16.47
N GLY A 153 -4.93 15.21 -16.44
CA GLY A 153 -5.00 16.05 -17.63
C GLY A 153 -6.30 15.75 -18.38
N ARG A 154 -6.18 15.28 -19.62
CA ARG A 154 -7.33 14.85 -20.46
C ARG A 154 -7.64 13.36 -20.36
N THR A 155 -6.91 12.62 -19.53
CA THR A 155 -6.99 11.15 -19.48
C THR A 155 -7.90 10.72 -18.34
N PRO A 156 -9.07 10.11 -18.60
CA PRO A 156 -9.85 9.46 -17.55
C PRO A 156 -9.09 8.24 -17.02
N PHE A 157 -9.03 8.12 -15.70
CA PHE A 157 -8.24 7.11 -15.00
C PHE A 157 -9.12 6.29 -14.06
N GLU A 158 -9.17 4.98 -14.31
CA GLU A 158 -10.11 4.06 -13.65
C GLU A 158 -9.61 3.58 -12.29
N ASP A 159 -8.30 3.44 -12.13
CA ASP A 159 -7.71 2.98 -10.88
C ASP A 159 -7.61 4.12 -9.86
N PRO A 160 -7.70 3.85 -8.56
CA PRO A 160 -7.52 4.87 -7.54
C PRO A 160 -6.12 5.50 -7.59
N VAL A 161 -6.10 6.82 -7.42
CA VAL A 161 -4.87 7.63 -7.37
C VAL A 161 -4.70 8.17 -5.96
N TYR A 162 -3.46 8.33 -5.49
CA TYR A 162 -3.18 8.71 -4.10
C TYR A 162 -2.55 10.10 -4.04
N LEU A 163 -3.23 11.06 -3.44
CA LEU A 163 -2.72 12.42 -3.23
C LEU A 163 -2.06 12.54 -1.85
N GLU A 164 -0.81 13.00 -1.84
CA GLU A 164 -0.07 13.37 -0.64
C GLU A 164 -0.38 14.81 -0.25
N LEU A 165 -0.90 14.99 0.97
CA LEU A 165 -1.43 16.26 1.42
C LEU A 165 -0.93 16.62 2.83
N GLY A 166 -0.50 17.87 3.02
CA GLY A 166 -0.13 18.38 4.34
C GLY A 166 -1.38 18.79 5.14
N ALA A 167 -1.29 18.69 6.48
CA ALA A 167 -2.40 19.03 7.38
C ALA A 167 -2.98 20.43 7.14
N HIS A 168 -2.13 21.42 6.84
CA HIS A 168 -2.54 22.78 6.50
C HIS A 168 -3.48 22.82 5.29
N LEU A 169 -3.16 22.09 4.22
CA LEU A 169 -4.00 22.07 3.02
C LEU A 169 -5.33 21.35 3.29
N LEU A 170 -5.31 20.29 4.12
CA LEU A 170 -6.51 19.53 4.46
C LEU A 170 -7.53 20.45 5.14
N ARG A 171 -7.07 21.20 6.15
CA ARG A 171 -7.89 22.16 6.88
C ARG A 171 -8.32 23.33 6.03
N ARG A 172 -7.39 23.92 5.26
CA ARG A 172 -7.67 25.10 4.42
C ARG A 172 -8.82 24.86 3.45
N PHE A 173 -8.87 23.69 2.83
CA PHE A 173 -9.91 23.36 1.85
C PHE A 173 -11.09 22.61 2.45
N GLY A 174 -11.01 22.24 3.74
CA GLY A 174 -12.05 21.47 4.44
C GLY A 174 -12.40 20.20 3.67
N LEU A 175 -11.38 19.48 3.19
CA LEU A 175 -11.61 18.27 2.40
C LEU A 175 -12.30 17.21 3.26
N GLY A 176 -13.10 16.38 2.61
CA GLY A 176 -13.88 15.30 3.21
C GLY A 176 -14.16 14.25 2.14
N GLN A 177 -14.66 13.09 2.56
CA GLN A 177 -15.11 12.05 1.62
C GLN A 177 -16.30 12.57 0.80
N GLY A 178 -16.34 12.24 -0.48
CA GLY A 178 -17.38 12.67 -1.42
C GLY A 178 -17.18 14.06 -2.02
N ILE A 179 -16.14 14.80 -1.63
CA ILE A 179 -15.83 16.12 -2.21
C ILE A 179 -15.12 15.96 -3.55
N ARG A 180 -15.59 16.68 -4.57
CA ARG A 180 -14.91 16.77 -5.88
C ARG A 180 -13.95 17.95 -5.87
N ILE A 181 -12.70 17.68 -6.21
CA ILE A 181 -11.61 18.67 -6.19
C ILE A 181 -10.93 18.77 -7.54
N GLU A 182 -10.51 19.99 -7.87
CA GLU A 182 -9.66 20.29 -9.00
C GLU A 182 -8.33 20.88 -8.48
N PHE A 183 -7.19 20.45 -9.03
CA PHE A 183 -5.88 20.94 -8.62
C PHE A 183 -4.79 20.61 -9.64
N GLN A 184 -3.61 21.19 -9.46
CA GLN A 184 -2.41 20.79 -10.18
C GLN A 184 -1.42 20.05 -9.29
N ALA A 185 -0.83 18.95 -9.75
CA ALA A 185 0.16 18.19 -9.00
C ALA A 185 1.20 17.49 -9.88
N ASN A 186 2.31 17.08 -9.25
CA ASN A 186 3.28 16.20 -9.89
C ASN A 186 2.84 14.75 -9.72
N LEU A 187 3.11 13.91 -10.73
CA LEU A 187 2.81 12.48 -10.72
C LEU A 187 4.07 11.63 -10.52
N ARG A 188 3.96 10.57 -9.72
CA ARG A 188 4.98 9.50 -9.63
C ARG A 188 4.34 8.13 -9.52
N LEU A 189 5.01 7.11 -10.07
CA LEU A 189 4.66 5.72 -9.81
C LEU A 189 5.47 5.21 -8.60
N SER A 190 4.78 4.75 -7.56
CA SER A 190 5.38 4.18 -6.34
C SER A 190 4.70 2.86 -6.00
N ASP A 191 5.48 1.78 -5.94
CA ASP A 191 5.00 0.42 -5.61
C ASP A 191 3.78 -0.04 -6.44
N GLY A 192 3.78 0.32 -7.74
CA GLY A 192 2.68 -0.02 -8.67
C GLY A 192 1.43 0.85 -8.52
N ARG A 193 1.48 1.93 -7.74
CA ARG A 193 0.40 2.90 -7.54
C ARG A 193 0.80 4.28 -8.03
N LEU A 194 -0.16 5.04 -8.53
CA LEU A 194 0.07 6.43 -8.90
C LEU A 194 -0.12 7.33 -7.68
N HIS A 195 0.90 8.15 -7.44
CA HIS A 195 0.94 9.13 -6.36
C HIS A 195 1.04 10.53 -6.93
N LEU A 196 0.17 11.41 -6.46
CA LEU A 196 0.18 12.84 -6.72
C LEU A 196 0.83 13.55 -5.54
N PHE A 197 1.76 14.44 -5.79
CA PHE A 197 2.48 15.16 -4.73
C PHE A 197 2.71 16.62 -5.09
N ALA A 198 3.00 17.40 -4.05
CA ALA A 198 3.17 18.85 -4.13
C ALA A 198 1.97 19.54 -4.83
N PRO A 199 0.72 19.38 -4.35
CA PRO A 199 -0.45 19.99 -4.99
C PRO A 199 -0.40 21.53 -4.95
N SER A 200 -0.98 22.18 -5.96
CA SER A 200 -1.15 23.64 -6.08
C SER A 200 -2.46 23.97 -6.78
N ARG A 201 -2.90 25.24 -6.71
CA ARG A 201 -4.12 25.73 -7.38
C ARG A 201 -5.33 24.82 -7.12
N MET A 202 -5.48 24.40 -5.86
CA MET A 202 -6.54 23.50 -5.46
C MET A 202 -7.83 24.27 -5.23
N GLU A 203 -8.93 23.73 -5.75
CA GLU A 203 -10.27 24.27 -5.66
C GLU A 203 -11.25 23.12 -5.37
N VAL A 204 -12.29 23.43 -4.59
CA VAL A 204 -13.41 22.51 -4.35
C VAL A 204 -14.46 22.81 -5.40
N VAL A 205 -14.68 21.86 -6.31
CA VAL A 205 -15.62 21.99 -7.42
C VAL A 205 -17.04 21.70 -6.95
N GLU A 206 -17.19 20.64 -6.15
CA GLU A 206 -18.49 20.16 -5.72
C GLU A 206 -18.39 19.53 -4.33
N ARG A 207 -19.40 19.78 -3.49
CA ARG A 207 -19.56 19.13 -2.19
C ARG A 207 -20.79 18.25 -2.26
N SER A 208 -20.60 16.94 -2.13
CA SER A 208 -21.72 16.02 -1.95
C SER A 208 -22.52 16.40 -0.70
N GLU A 209 -23.84 16.28 -0.75
CA GLU A 209 -24.73 16.44 0.41
C GLU A 209 -24.42 15.42 1.52
N HIS A 210 -23.81 14.29 1.16
CA HIS A 210 -23.36 13.24 2.07
C HIS A 210 -21.86 13.33 2.37
N ALA A 211 -21.23 14.50 2.18
CA ALA A 211 -19.81 14.65 2.42
C ALA A 211 -19.48 14.42 3.91
N VAL A 212 -18.65 13.41 4.17
CA VAL A 212 -18.17 13.12 5.53
C VAL A 212 -16.92 13.95 5.79
N ALA A 213 -16.90 14.67 6.91
CA ALA A 213 -15.74 15.46 7.32
C ALA A 213 -14.47 14.61 7.36
N ALA A 214 -13.32 15.21 7.02
CA ALA A 214 -12.04 14.52 7.18
C ALA A 214 -11.73 14.20 8.64
N VAL A 215 -10.88 13.18 8.80
CA VAL A 215 -10.20 12.88 10.07
C VAL A 215 -9.56 14.16 10.61
N GLU A 216 -9.91 14.54 11.83
CA GLU A 216 -9.32 15.70 12.48
C GLU A 216 -7.87 15.45 12.88
N ASP A 217 -7.07 16.51 13.01
CA ASP A 217 -5.68 16.36 13.44
C ASP A 217 -5.56 15.73 14.83
N ALA A 218 -6.51 16.01 15.72
CA ALA A 218 -6.56 15.42 17.05
C ALA A 218 -6.73 13.89 16.97
N GLU A 219 -7.63 13.40 16.12
CA GLU A 219 -7.85 11.97 15.87
C GLU A 219 -6.61 11.33 15.22
N ALA A 220 -6.01 11.99 14.24
CA ALA A 220 -4.78 11.51 13.59
C ALA A 220 -3.61 11.41 14.58
N LEU A 221 -3.48 12.37 15.49
CA LEU A 221 -2.46 12.39 16.55
C LEU A 221 -2.71 11.32 17.61
N LEU A 222 -3.96 11.14 18.04
CA LEU A 222 -4.35 10.07 18.96
C LEU A 222 -4.09 8.71 18.33
N GLY A 223 -4.54 8.51 17.09
CA GLY A 223 -4.33 7.29 16.32
C GLY A 223 -2.85 6.95 16.18
N ARG A 224 -1.98 7.93 16.00
CA ARG A 224 -0.51 7.74 16.01
C ARG A 224 0.02 7.27 17.37
N LEU A 225 -0.51 7.80 18.47
CA LEU A 225 -0.06 7.44 19.83
C LEU A 225 -0.44 6.01 20.20
N VAL A 226 -1.66 5.59 19.84
CA VAL A 226 -2.16 4.24 20.14
C VAL A 226 -1.82 3.23 19.05
N ALA A 227 -1.22 3.64 17.94
CA ALA A 227 -0.99 2.79 16.77
C ALA A 227 -0.23 1.49 17.10
N THR A 228 -0.89 0.35 16.88
CA THR A 228 -0.31 -0.98 17.09
C THR A 228 0.01 -1.65 15.76
N ARG A 229 1.16 -2.32 15.68
CA ARG A 229 1.53 -3.07 14.46
C ARG A 229 0.63 -4.29 14.34
N VAL A 230 -0.07 -4.40 13.21
CA VAL A 230 -0.83 -5.60 12.85
C VAL A 230 0.13 -6.65 12.28
N PRO A 231 0.01 -7.93 12.70
CA PRO A 231 0.75 -9.02 12.07
C PRO A 231 0.53 -9.09 10.55
N GLU A 232 1.52 -9.63 9.84
CA GLU A 232 1.43 -9.76 8.38
C GLU A 232 0.37 -10.82 8.01
N GLY A 233 -0.41 -10.59 6.94
CA GLY A 233 -1.40 -11.55 6.42
C GLY A 233 -2.85 -11.37 6.88
N VAL A 234 -3.16 -10.30 7.61
CA VAL A 234 -4.55 -10.02 8.06
C VAL A 234 -5.29 -9.19 7.00
N GLU A 235 -5.90 -9.85 6.02
CA GLU A 235 -6.55 -9.19 4.86
C GLU A 235 -7.64 -8.20 5.26
N ARG A 236 -8.49 -8.56 6.23
CA ARG A 236 -9.56 -7.66 6.72
C ARG A 236 -9.05 -6.30 7.20
N CYS A 237 -7.83 -6.26 7.74
CA CYS A 237 -7.24 -5.01 8.23
C CYS A 237 -6.70 -4.15 7.08
N LEU A 238 -6.46 -4.69 5.88
CA LEU A 238 -6.05 -3.90 4.72
C LEU A 238 -7.18 -3.02 4.19
N SER A 239 -8.43 -3.48 4.34
CA SER A 239 -9.62 -2.72 3.92
C SER A 239 -10.19 -1.84 5.04
N CYS A 240 -9.79 -2.06 6.30
CA CYS A 240 -10.35 -1.37 7.45
C CYS A 240 -10.13 0.16 7.39
N PRO A 241 -11.16 1.01 7.66
CA PRO A 241 -11.06 2.48 7.70
C PRO A 241 -9.98 2.98 8.68
N ARG A 242 -9.77 2.22 9.76
CA ARG A 242 -8.95 2.56 10.92
C ARG A 242 -7.57 1.89 10.91
N ALA A 243 -7.16 1.37 9.76
CA ALA A 243 -5.84 0.80 9.56
C ALA A 243 -5.06 1.56 8.48
N THR A 244 -3.75 1.71 8.65
CA THR A 244 -2.89 2.41 7.70
C THR A 244 -1.59 1.65 7.43
N LEU A 245 -1.09 1.77 6.20
CA LEU A 245 0.22 1.25 5.83
C LEU A 245 1.28 2.30 6.18
N VAL A 246 2.20 1.92 7.06
CA VAL A 246 3.26 2.77 7.58
C VAL A 246 4.56 2.50 6.83
N GLU A 247 5.13 3.54 6.25
CA GLU A 247 6.44 3.48 5.60
C GLU A 247 7.55 3.42 6.66
N VAL A 248 8.51 2.49 6.50
CA VAL A 248 9.62 2.32 7.45
C VAL A 248 10.90 2.90 6.87
N GLU A 249 11.41 3.96 7.50
CA GLU A 249 12.70 4.57 7.19
C GLU A 249 13.74 4.10 8.21
N VAL A 250 14.89 3.61 7.72
CA VAL A 250 16.03 3.21 8.56
C VAL A 250 17.15 4.23 8.42
N ARG A 251 17.42 4.99 9.48
CA ARG A 251 18.52 5.97 9.50
C ARG A 251 19.79 5.34 10.08
N GLY A 252 20.93 5.51 9.40
CA GLY A 252 22.25 5.13 9.92
C GLY A 252 22.65 3.65 9.79
N GLY A 253 22.02 2.88 8.91
CA GLY A 253 22.41 1.49 8.59
C GLY A 253 22.26 1.17 7.10
N ARG A 254 22.68 -0.03 6.67
CA ARG A 254 22.38 -0.52 5.32
C ARG A 254 20.86 -0.63 5.18
N ALA A 255 20.26 0.28 4.41
CA ALA A 255 18.84 0.25 4.10
C ALA A 255 18.51 -1.12 3.49
N LYS A 256 17.77 -1.95 4.23
CA LYS A 256 16.93 -2.94 3.59
C LYS A 256 15.85 -2.11 2.89
N GLY A 257 15.60 -2.36 1.61
CA GLY A 257 14.72 -1.52 0.76
C GLY A 257 13.36 -1.20 1.38
N PRO A 258 12.56 -0.33 0.74
CA PRO A 258 11.33 0.20 1.32
C PRO A 258 10.46 -0.91 1.90
N ARG A 259 10.19 -0.83 3.21
CA ARG A 259 9.30 -1.75 3.93
C ARG A 259 8.09 -0.97 4.38
N ARG A 260 6.90 -1.54 4.15
CA ARG A 260 5.66 -1.07 4.77
C ARG A 260 5.24 -2.04 5.86
N GLU A 261 4.73 -1.51 6.96
CA GLU A 261 4.15 -2.27 8.07
C GLU A 261 2.68 -1.83 8.22
N LEU A 262 1.75 -2.77 8.39
CA LEU A 262 0.34 -2.42 8.63
C LEU A 262 0.15 -2.07 10.11
N TYR A 263 -0.57 -0.99 10.39
CA TYR A 263 -0.88 -0.54 11.73
C TYR A 263 -2.38 -0.33 11.92
N CYS A 264 -2.88 -0.68 13.10
CA CYS A 264 -4.22 -0.33 13.57
C CYS A 264 -4.13 0.98 14.34
N LEU A 265 -4.94 1.96 13.96
CA LEU A 265 -4.98 3.29 14.58
C LEU A 265 -5.83 3.34 15.85
N GLU A 266 -6.44 2.23 16.24
CA GLU A 266 -7.30 2.09 17.42
C GLU A 266 -6.59 1.32 18.55
N GLY A 267 -5.33 0.93 18.35
CA GLY A 267 -4.53 0.22 19.34
C GLY A 267 -4.91 -1.24 19.58
N ILE A 268 -5.74 -1.84 18.70
CA ILE A 268 -6.09 -3.26 18.80
C ILE A 268 -4.88 -4.11 18.44
N GLN A 269 -4.36 -4.87 19.40
CA GLN A 269 -3.18 -5.73 19.22
C GLN A 269 -3.54 -7.05 18.55
N GLU A 270 -4.61 -7.68 19.03
CA GLU A 270 -5.11 -8.94 18.49
C GLU A 270 -6.26 -8.67 17.54
N HIS A 271 -5.99 -8.78 16.23
CA HIS A 271 -7.03 -8.54 15.24
C HIS A 271 -8.26 -9.43 15.50
N ALA A 272 -8.07 -10.67 15.97
CA ALA A 272 -9.12 -11.65 16.27
C ALA A 272 -10.23 -11.08 17.18
N LEU A 273 -9.87 -10.19 18.11
CA LEU A 273 -10.74 -9.57 19.09
C LEU A 273 -11.31 -8.21 18.62
N CYS A 274 -11.04 -7.81 17.37
CA CYS A 274 -11.53 -6.55 16.83
C CYS A 274 -13.04 -6.58 16.62
N VAL A 275 -13.78 -5.83 17.45
CA VAL A 275 -15.25 -5.66 17.37
C VAL A 275 -15.67 -4.53 16.42
N LEU A 276 -14.73 -3.74 15.91
CA LEU A 276 -15.04 -2.55 15.11
C LEU A 276 -15.88 -2.84 13.86
N PRO A 277 -15.64 -3.93 13.09
CA PRO A 277 -16.51 -4.25 11.96
C PRO A 277 -17.97 -4.55 12.37
N ILE A 278 -18.18 -5.08 13.58
CA ILE A 278 -19.52 -5.34 14.11
C ILE A 278 -20.17 -4.01 14.48
N LEU A 279 -19.44 -3.12 15.15
CA LEU A 279 -19.92 -1.79 15.50
C LEU A 279 -20.23 -0.93 14.27
N ASP A 280 -19.41 -1.01 13.22
CA ASP A 280 -19.65 -0.31 11.96
C ASP A 280 -20.95 -0.79 11.31
N ARG A 281 -21.18 -2.10 11.24
CA ARG A 281 -22.43 -2.67 10.72
C ARG A 281 -23.64 -2.24 11.55
N LEU A 282 -23.56 -2.33 12.88
CA LEU A 282 -24.66 -1.91 13.76
C LEU A 282 -24.97 -0.42 13.61
N ARG A 283 -23.95 0.41 13.38
CA ARG A 283 -24.12 1.84 13.16
C ARG A 283 -24.77 2.14 11.81
N GLU A 284 -24.40 1.42 10.75
CA GLU A 284 -25.10 1.51 9.45
C GLU A 284 -26.57 1.11 9.59
N GLU A 285 -26.86 -0.01 10.26
CA GLU A 285 -28.23 -0.48 10.52
C GLU A 285 -29.06 0.50 11.38
N LEU A 286 -28.45 1.20 12.33
CA LEU A 286 -29.13 2.20 13.17
C LEU A 286 -29.38 3.53 12.44
N VAL A 287 -28.47 3.95 11.57
CA VAL A 287 -28.66 5.15 10.73
C VAL A 287 -29.79 4.94 9.71
N ASP A 288 -29.93 3.72 9.19
CA ASP A 288 -31.06 3.34 8.32
C ASP A 288 -32.41 3.34 9.06
N PHE A 289 -32.41 3.13 10.39
CA PHE A 289 -33.61 3.21 11.22
C PHE A 289 -34.05 4.65 11.51
N GLU A 290 -33.12 5.60 11.67
CA GLU A 290 -33.45 7.02 11.88
C GLU A 290 -34.02 7.69 10.61
N LEU A 291 -33.74 7.15 9.42
CA LEU A 291 -34.28 7.64 8.14
C LEU A 291 -35.67 7.09 7.78
N CYS A 292 -36.18 6.08 8.50
CA CYS A 292 -37.55 5.59 8.35
C CYS A 292 -38.56 6.33 9.25
N GLY A 293 -38.15 7.43 9.88
CA GLY A 293 -38.92 8.15 10.90
C GLY A 293 -39.59 9.44 10.44
N ASP A 294 -39.94 9.60 9.16
CA ASP A 294 -40.84 10.68 8.76
C ASP A 294 -42.29 10.24 8.97
N GLY A 295 -42.92 10.89 9.96
CA GLY A 295 -44.23 10.55 10.48
C GLY A 295 -45.38 10.85 9.52
N GLU A 296 -46.25 9.86 9.36
CA GLU A 296 -47.66 10.09 9.06
C GLU A 296 -48.45 10.04 10.38
N VAL A 297 -48.81 11.23 10.88
CA VAL A 297 -49.95 11.36 11.79
C VAL A 297 -51.20 11.36 10.90
N LEU A 298 -51.90 10.23 10.85
CA LEU A 298 -53.23 10.15 10.27
C LEU A 298 -54.17 11.06 11.07
N GLY A 299 -54.62 12.14 10.43
CA GLY A 299 -55.83 12.89 10.79
C GLY A 299 -57.02 12.41 9.98
#